data_AF-A0A512J2U0-F1
#
_entry.id   AF-A0A512J2U0-F1
#
_cell.length_a   1.000
_cell.length_b   1.000
_cell.length_c   1.000
_cell.angle_alpha   90.00
_cell.angle_beta   90.00
_cell.angle_gamma   90.00
#
_symmetry.space_group_name_H-M   'P 1'
#
loop_
_entity.id
_entity.type
_entity.pdbx_description
1 polymer ?
#
loop_
_entity_poly.entity_id
_entity_poly.type
_entity_poly.pdbx_seq_one_letter_code
_entity_poly.pdbx_strand_id
1 'polypeptide(L)'
;MTGGRYLCDEMMGGLATLLRAAGHDTRLAAAGMPDGELLALAAREERLLLTCDRALAGRAGDRGLLPRTGRADDQAAELCRARAIDWRLAPFSRCLVDNAPLRPAGPHEIARAPAASRTLPGPFRTCPACARLYWPGSHVRRMSARLDRLSLRCAGGPHGQDATSE
;
A
#
# COMPACT_ATOMS: atom_id res chain seq x y z
N MET A 1 10.45 -9.99 8.73
CA MET A 1 10.27 -8.60 8.25
C MET A 1 8.82 -8.21 8.46
N THR A 2 8.52 -7.43 9.49
CA THR A 2 7.16 -6.98 9.79
C THR A 2 6.84 -5.81 8.86
N GLY A 3 5.85 -5.98 7.99
CA GLY A 3 5.40 -4.92 7.09
C GLY A 3 4.82 -3.73 7.86
N GLY A 4 5.05 -2.52 7.34
CA GLY A 4 4.44 -1.30 7.89
C GLY A 4 2.91 -1.33 7.87
N ARG A 5 2.30 -0.67 8.87
CA ARG A 5 0.85 -0.45 8.99
C ARG A 5 0.54 1.03 8.79
N TYR A 6 -0.33 1.34 7.83
CA TYR A 6 -0.64 2.71 7.44
C TYR A 6 -2.15 2.98 7.55
N LEU A 7 -2.49 4.24 7.80
CA LEU A 7 -3.83 4.79 7.65
C LEU A 7 -3.73 5.97 6.69
N CYS A 8 -4.33 5.83 5.51
CA CYS A 8 -4.44 6.90 4.53
C CYS A 8 -5.75 7.67 4.76
N ASP A 9 -5.72 8.99 4.71
CA ASP A 9 -6.96 9.78 4.61
C ASP A 9 -7.71 9.50 3.29
N GLU A 10 -8.92 10.02 3.15
CA GLU A 10 -9.77 9.77 1.97
C GLU A 10 -9.14 10.21 0.64
N MET A 11 -8.27 11.23 0.66
CA MET A 11 -7.60 11.79 -0.51
C MET A 11 -6.38 10.96 -0.94
N MET A 12 -5.94 10.02 -0.10
CA MET A 12 -4.76 9.19 -0.29
C MET A 12 -5.08 7.81 -0.90
N GLY A 13 -6.24 7.64 -1.54
CA GLY A 13 -6.68 6.35 -2.11
C GLY A 13 -5.68 5.72 -3.10
N GLY A 14 -5.02 6.56 -3.91
CA GLY A 14 -3.98 6.10 -4.84
C GLY A 14 -2.75 5.54 -4.14
N LEU A 15 -2.26 6.22 -3.10
CA LEU A 15 -1.14 5.76 -2.28
C LEU A 15 -1.51 4.51 -1.47
N ALA A 16 -2.72 4.47 -0.90
CA ALA A 16 -3.25 3.31 -0.20
C ALA A 16 -3.25 2.07 -1.11
N THR A 17 -3.67 2.23 -2.36
CA THR A 17 -3.65 1.16 -3.37
C THR A 17 -2.24 0.65 -3.63
N LEU A 18 -1.25 1.54 -3.75
CA LEU A 18 0.16 1.14 -3.96
C LEU A 18 0.72 0.37 -2.77
N LEU A 19 0.50 0.86 -1.55
CA LEU A 19 0.98 0.20 -0.33
C LEU A 19 0.34 -1.19 -0.17
N ARG A 20 -0.97 -1.32 -0.43
CA ARG A 20 -1.66 -2.63 -0.44
C ARG A 20 -1.10 -3.55 -1.51
N ALA A 21 -0.82 -3.02 -2.70
CA ALA A 21 -0.22 -3.78 -3.79
C ALA A 21 1.17 -4.29 -3.44
N ALA A 22 1.97 -3.52 -2.69
CA ALA A 22 3.26 -3.95 -2.14
C ALA A 22 3.14 -4.98 -1.01
N GLY A 23 1.97 -5.10 -0.38
CA GLY A 23 1.70 -6.06 0.70
C GLY A 23 1.58 -5.45 2.10
N HIS A 24 1.66 -4.12 2.22
CA HIS A 24 1.50 -3.43 3.50
C HIS A 24 0.05 -3.40 3.98
N ASP A 25 -0.14 -3.44 5.30
CA ASP A 25 -1.46 -3.28 5.93
C ASP A 25 -1.86 -1.80 5.90
N THR A 26 -2.63 -1.40 4.88
CA THR A 26 -3.01 0.00 4.70
C THR A 26 -4.52 0.19 4.70
N ARG A 27 -5.03 0.87 5.72
CA ARG A 27 -6.42 1.34 5.75
C ARG A 27 -6.57 2.63 4.98
N LEU A 28 -7.77 2.82 4.42
CA LEU A 28 -8.20 4.07 3.81
C LEU A 28 -9.37 4.57 4.65
N ALA A 29 -9.32 5.84 5.05
CA ALA A 29 -10.40 6.49 5.77
C ALA A 29 -11.70 6.43 4.97
N ALA A 30 -12.82 6.27 5.69
CA ALA A 30 -14.13 6.47 5.09
C ALA A 30 -14.29 7.96 4.72
N ALA A 31 -15.10 8.22 3.70
CA ALA A 31 -15.30 9.59 3.24
C ALA A 31 -15.93 10.44 4.36
N GLY A 32 -15.37 11.63 4.61
CA GLY A 32 -15.83 12.54 5.65
C GLY A 32 -15.61 12.07 7.09
N MET A 33 -14.75 11.06 7.34
CA MET A 33 -14.41 10.63 8.69
C MET A 33 -13.79 11.80 9.49
N PRO A 34 -14.29 12.12 10.69
CA PRO A 34 -13.76 13.24 11.48
C PRO A 34 -12.30 13.02 11.89
N ASP A 35 -11.51 14.10 11.90
CA ASP A 35 -10.10 14.07 12.31
C ASP A 35 -9.85 13.39 13.65
N GLY A 36 -10.72 13.64 14.64
CA GLY A 36 -10.61 13.04 15.96
C GLY A 36 -10.71 11.52 15.91
N GLU A 37 -11.59 10.99 15.06
CA GLU A 37 -11.74 9.56 14.82
C GLU A 37 -10.55 8.99 14.06
N LEU A 38 -10.02 9.71 13.05
CA LEU A 38 -8.80 9.32 12.33
C LEU A 38 -7.59 9.21 13.25
N LEU A 39 -7.38 10.21 14.11
CA LEU A 39 -6.28 10.21 15.07
C LEU A 39 -6.45 9.09 16.10
N ALA A 40 -7.65 8.89 16.62
CA ALA A 40 -7.95 7.81 17.55
C ALA A 40 -7.73 6.44 16.91
N LEU A 41 -8.15 6.26 15.65
CA LEU A 41 -7.94 5.03 14.89
C LEU A 41 -6.45 4.77 14.62
N ALA A 42 -5.70 5.79 14.19
CA ALA A 42 -4.27 5.70 13.97
C ALA A 42 -3.52 5.30 15.25
N ALA A 43 -3.89 5.93 16.39
CA ALA A 43 -3.28 5.64 17.68
C ALA A 43 -3.65 4.24 18.19
N ARG A 44 -4.95 3.88 18.19
CA ARG A 44 -5.45 2.59 18.68
C ARG A 44 -4.89 1.41 17.90
N GLU A 45 -4.70 1.60 16.60
CA GLU A 45 -4.20 0.54 15.72
C GLU A 45 -2.72 0.67 15.40
N GLU A 46 -1.98 1.58 16.06
CA GLU A 46 -0.53 1.77 15.83
C GLU A 46 -0.19 1.94 14.34
N ARG A 47 -0.98 2.75 13.64
CA ARG A 47 -0.81 3.04 12.22
C ARG A 47 -0.13 4.38 12.02
N LEU A 48 0.77 4.45 11.04
CA LEU A 48 1.26 5.72 10.54
C LEU A 48 0.15 6.39 9.70
N LEU A 49 -0.30 7.56 10.13
CA LEU A 49 -1.25 8.39 9.41
C LEU A 49 -0.54 9.09 8.24
N LEU A 50 -1.01 8.82 7.02
CA LEU A 50 -0.59 9.48 5.80
C LEU A 50 -1.70 10.43 5.37
N THR A 51 -1.44 11.73 5.40
CA THR A 51 -2.44 12.75 5.05
C THR A 51 -1.81 13.93 4.32
N CYS A 52 -2.59 14.58 3.45
CA CYS A 52 -2.21 15.85 2.81
C CYS A 52 -2.55 17.06 3.70
N ASP A 53 -3.29 16.86 4.78
CA ASP A 53 -3.68 17.91 5.71
C ASP A 53 -2.57 18.15 6.74
N ARG A 54 -1.99 19.35 6.69
CA ARG A 54 -0.90 19.76 7.58
C ARG A 54 -1.33 19.85 9.03
N ALA A 55 -2.55 20.32 9.31
CA ALA A 55 -3.05 20.43 10.68
C ALA A 55 -3.28 19.04 11.27
N LEU A 56 -3.86 18.12 10.49
CA LEU A 56 -4.06 16.74 10.90
C LEU A 56 -2.73 16.00 11.10
N ALA A 57 -1.77 16.14 10.19
CA ALA A 57 -0.43 15.58 10.35
C ALA A 57 0.27 16.12 11.61
N GLY A 58 0.16 17.42 11.87
CA GLY A 58 0.71 18.05 13.09
C GLY A 58 0.09 17.48 14.36
N ARG A 59 -1.23 17.27 14.37
CA ARG A 59 -1.95 16.65 15.50
C ARG A 59 -1.58 15.18 15.72
N ALA A 60 -1.18 14.47 14.68
CA ALA A 60 -0.71 13.09 14.77
C ALA A 60 0.73 12.95 15.30
N GLY A 61 1.52 14.04 15.33
CA GLY A 61 2.90 14.05 15.80
C GLY A 61 3.77 13.07 15.03
N ASP A 62 4.58 12.27 15.74
CA ASP A 62 5.48 11.26 15.15
C ASP A 62 4.76 10.13 14.40
N ARG A 63 3.44 10.01 14.59
CA ARG A 63 2.55 9.09 13.87
C ARG A 63 1.91 9.72 12.64
N GLY A 64 2.19 10.98 12.35
CA GLY A 64 1.77 11.67 11.14
C GLY A 64 2.90 11.77 10.13
N LEU A 65 2.58 11.58 8.85
CA LEU A 65 3.44 11.96 7.74
C LEU A 65 2.59 12.76 6.75
N LEU A 66 3.17 13.86 6.28
CA LEU A 66 2.55 14.80 5.35
C LEU A 66 3.14 14.65 3.94
N PRO A 67 2.76 13.62 3.14
CA PRO A 67 2.99 13.68 1.71
C PRO A 67 2.21 14.87 1.13
N ARG A 68 2.79 15.56 0.15
CA ARG A 68 2.12 16.62 -0.59
C ARG A 68 0.97 16.03 -1.42
N THR A 69 0.04 16.91 -1.79
CA THR A 69 -1.02 16.58 -2.76
C THR A 69 -0.40 16.32 -4.13
N GLY A 70 -0.99 15.39 -4.89
CA GLY A 70 -0.50 15.08 -6.22
C GLY A 70 -0.77 13.64 -6.63
N ARG A 71 0.02 13.14 -7.57
CA ARG A 71 -0.11 11.76 -8.07
C ARG A 71 0.42 10.82 -7.00
N ALA A 72 -0.17 9.63 -6.91
CA ALA A 72 0.25 8.61 -5.96
C ALA A 72 1.73 8.18 -6.09
N ASP A 73 2.33 8.31 -7.29
CA ASP A 73 3.77 8.06 -7.47
C ASP A 73 4.64 9.13 -6.79
N ASP A 74 4.22 10.39 -6.82
CA ASP A 74 4.94 11.49 -6.20
C ASP A 74 4.83 11.38 -4.67
N GLN A 75 3.64 11.05 -4.17
CA GLN A 75 3.39 10.76 -2.75
C GLN A 75 4.21 9.55 -2.26
N ALA A 76 4.30 8.49 -3.06
CA ALA A 76 5.13 7.34 -2.75
C ALA A 76 6.63 7.68 -2.72
N ALA A 77 7.10 8.53 -3.64
CA ALA A 77 8.48 9.01 -3.65
C ALA A 77 8.79 9.91 -2.45
N GLU A 78 7.84 10.72 -1.98
CA GLU A 78 7.96 11.47 -0.73
C GLU A 78 8.02 10.55 0.49
N LEU A 79 7.16 9.54 0.52
CA LEU A 79 7.18 8.54 1.58
C LEU A 79 8.54 7.80 1.63
N CYS A 80 9.11 7.45 0.47
CA CYS A 80 10.47 6.88 0.37
C CYS A 80 11.56 7.76 0.98
N ARG A 81 11.45 9.09 0.88
CA ARG A 81 12.44 10.02 1.45
C ARG A 81 12.34 10.10 2.97
N ALA A 82 11.13 9.93 3.51
CA ALA A 82 10.86 10.05 4.94
C ALA A 82 10.95 8.70 5.70
N ARG A 83 10.77 7.57 5.01
CA ARG A 83 10.75 6.22 5.60
C ARG A 83 11.31 5.21 4.60
N ALA A 84 12.04 4.21 5.10
CA ALA A 84 12.38 3.04 4.30
C ALA A 84 11.13 2.18 4.06
N ILE A 85 10.58 2.24 2.85
CA ILE A 85 9.42 1.43 2.44
C ILE A 85 9.89 0.29 1.55
N ASP A 86 9.54 -0.94 1.94
CA ASP A 86 9.73 -2.10 1.08
C ASP A 86 8.55 -2.29 0.13
N TRP A 87 8.66 -1.69 -1.07
CA TRP A 87 7.65 -1.83 -2.12
C TRP A 87 7.52 -3.25 -2.70
N ARG A 88 8.40 -4.18 -2.29
CA ARG A 88 8.35 -5.60 -2.67
C ARG A 88 8.14 -6.53 -1.48
N LEU A 89 7.62 -6.02 -0.36
CA LEU A 89 7.41 -6.78 0.88
C LEU A 89 6.67 -8.11 0.66
N ALA A 90 5.46 -8.04 0.08
CA ALA A 90 4.64 -9.21 -0.25
C ALA A 90 3.64 -8.82 -1.36
N PRO A 91 4.11 -8.63 -2.62
CA PRO A 91 3.27 -8.06 -3.67
C PRO A 91 2.00 -8.87 -3.91
N PHE A 92 0.87 -8.17 -4.04
CA PHE A 92 -0.45 -8.75 -4.30
C PHE A 92 -0.85 -9.82 -3.26
N SER A 93 -0.43 -9.64 -2.01
CA SER A 93 -0.88 -10.46 -0.86
C SER A 93 -2.12 -9.88 -0.17
N ARG A 94 -2.52 -8.64 -0.48
CA ARG A 94 -3.68 -7.96 0.10
C ARG A 94 -4.63 -7.44 -0.96
N CYS A 95 -5.91 -7.36 -0.59
CA CYS A 95 -6.94 -6.76 -1.43
C CYS A 95 -6.64 -5.27 -1.61
N LEU A 96 -6.64 -4.81 -2.86
CA LEU A 96 -6.44 -3.39 -3.18
C LEU A 96 -7.61 -2.51 -2.72
N VAL A 97 -8.78 -3.11 -2.49
CA VAL A 97 -10.00 -2.43 -2.04
C VAL A 97 -10.15 -2.52 -0.52
N ASP A 98 -10.19 -3.74 0.04
CA ASP A 98 -10.51 -3.96 1.45
C ASP A 98 -9.30 -4.07 2.36
N ASN A 99 -8.08 -4.13 1.80
CA ASN A 99 -6.84 -4.40 2.54
C ASN A 99 -6.75 -5.79 3.22
N ALA A 100 -7.79 -6.63 3.10
CA ALA A 100 -7.82 -7.99 3.63
C ALA A 100 -6.71 -8.87 3.00
N PRO A 101 -6.06 -9.76 3.78
CA PRO A 101 -5.14 -10.77 3.22
C PRO A 101 -5.85 -11.65 2.20
N LEU A 102 -5.22 -11.82 1.04
CA LEU A 102 -5.77 -12.63 -0.04
C LEU A 102 -5.42 -14.11 0.17
N ARG A 103 -6.42 -14.97 0.01
CA ARG A 103 -6.24 -16.42 0.02
C ARG A 103 -6.10 -16.98 -1.40
N PRO A 104 -5.56 -18.20 -1.56
CA PRO A 104 -5.64 -18.91 -2.84
C PRO A 104 -7.08 -18.98 -3.35
N ALA A 105 -7.25 -18.81 -4.66
CA ALA A 105 -8.55 -18.93 -5.32
C ALA A 105 -8.83 -20.39 -5.67
N GLY A 106 -10.06 -20.85 -5.44
CA GLY A 106 -10.54 -22.16 -5.86
C GLY A 106 -11.00 -22.19 -7.33
N PRO A 107 -11.30 -23.38 -7.89
CA PRO A 107 -11.68 -23.54 -9.30
C PRO A 107 -12.87 -22.67 -9.73
N HIS A 108 -13.92 -22.59 -8.91
CA HIS A 108 -15.09 -21.75 -9.18
C HIS A 108 -14.76 -20.26 -9.25
N GLU A 109 -13.78 -19.82 -8.46
CA GLU A 109 -13.37 -18.42 -8.43
C GLU A 109 -12.51 -18.10 -9.64
N ILE A 110 -11.59 -18.99 -10.00
CA ILE A 110 -10.76 -18.89 -11.21
C ILE A 110 -11.64 -18.87 -12.47
N ALA A 111 -12.76 -19.60 -12.49
CA ALA A 111 -13.71 -19.58 -13.59
C ALA A 111 -14.31 -18.18 -13.86
N ARG A 112 -14.28 -17.26 -12.89
CA ARG A 112 -14.70 -15.86 -13.08
C ARG A 112 -13.68 -15.02 -13.85
N ALA A 113 -12.43 -15.47 -13.98
CA ALA A 113 -11.47 -14.79 -14.85
C ALA A 113 -11.87 -14.95 -16.34
N PRO A 114 -11.48 -14.00 -17.22
CA PRO A 114 -11.62 -14.16 -18.66
C PRO A 114 -10.97 -15.48 -19.13
N ALA A 115 -11.56 -16.15 -20.12
CA ALA A 115 -11.13 -17.49 -20.55
C ALA A 115 -9.62 -17.57 -20.85
N ALA A 116 -9.08 -16.58 -21.60
CA ALA A 116 -7.66 -16.49 -21.93
C ALA A 116 -6.73 -16.29 -20.72
N SER A 117 -7.27 -15.84 -19.58
CA SER A 117 -6.51 -15.68 -18.34
C SER A 117 -6.47 -16.95 -17.49
N ARG A 118 -7.42 -17.88 -17.65
CA ARG A 118 -7.55 -19.07 -16.79
C ARG A 118 -6.39 -20.06 -16.96
N THR A 119 -5.72 -20.02 -18.10
CA THR A 119 -4.56 -20.86 -18.45
C THR A 119 -3.23 -20.23 -18.04
N LEU A 120 -3.24 -18.98 -17.53
CA LEU A 120 -2.00 -18.34 -17.08
C LEU A 120 -1.43 -19.13 -15.90
N PRO A 121 -0.09 -19.30 -15.84
CA PRO A 121 0.53 -19.79 -14.62
C PRO A 121 0.13 -18.83 -13.49
N GLY A 122 -0.39 -19.39 -12.38
CA GLY A 122 -0.84 -18.62 -11.23
C GLY A 122 0.28 -17.83 -10.55
N PRO A 123 0.08 -17.34 -9.31
CA PRO A 123 -1.03 -17.68 -8.43
C PRO A 123 -2.32 -16.90 -8.76
N PHE A 124 -3.46 -17.57 -8.57
CA PHE A 124 -4.75 -16.90 -8.47
C PHE A 124 -5.09 -16.71 -7.01
N ARG A 125 -5.52 -15.50 -6.66
CA ARG A 125 -5.86 -15.13 -5.29
C ARG A 125 -7.22 -14.45 -5.26
N THR A 126 -7.91 -14.54 -4.13
CA THR A 126 -9.19 -13.88 -3.96
C THR A 126 -9.33 -13.26 -2.58
N CYS A 127 -10.07 -12.16 -2.53
CA CYS A 127 -10.40 -11.49 -1.28
C CYS A 127 -11.56 -12.22 -0.60
N PRO A 128 -11.44 -12.63 0.67
CA PRO A 128 -12.55 -13.23 1.41
C PRO A 128 -13.67 -12.23 1.74
N ALA A 129 -13.42 -10.92 1.69
CA ALA A 129 -14.40 -9.88 2.03
C ALA A 129 -15.25 -9.45 0.81
N CYS A 130 -14.61 -9.00 -0.28
CA CYS A 130 -15.33 -8.53 -1.47
C CYS A 130 -15.40 -9.54 -2.63
N ALA A 131 -14.88 -10.75 -2.44
CA ALA A 131 -14.79 -11.80 -3.46
C ALA A 131 -14.01 -11.39 -4.74
N ARG A 132 -13.24 -10.29 -4.75
CA ARG A 132 -12.47 -9.89 -5.93
C ARG A 132 -11.38 -10.92 -6.24
N LEU A 133 -11.20 -11.24 -7.53
CA LEU A 133 -10.19 -12.16 -8.02
C LEU A 133 -8.96 -11.38 -8.52
N TYR A 134 -7.77 -11.89 -8.22
CA TYR A 134 -6.48 -11.37 -8.63
C TYR A 134 -5.69 -12.50 -9.31
N TRP A 135 -5.08 -12.20 -10.45
CA TRP A 135 -4.31 -13.15 -11.26
C TRP A 135 -3.24 -12.39 -12.05
N PRO A 136 -2.19 -13.05 -12.57
CA PRO A 136 -1.05 -12.40 -13.24
C PRO A 136 -1.36 -11.89 -14.66
N GLY A 137 -2.51 -11.24 -14.84
CA GLY A 137 -2.88 -10.53 -16.06
C GLY A 137 -2.13 -9.20 -16.24
N SER A 138 -2.49 -8.46 -17.28
CA SER A 138 -1.85 -7.19 -17.65
C SER A 138 -1.89 -6.13 -16.53
N HIS A 139 -2.96 -6.09 -15.74
CA HIS A 139 -3.07 -5.15 -14.62
C HIS A 139 -2.02 -5.42 -13.54
N VAL A 140 -1.88 -6.67 -13.11
CA VAL A 140 -0.86 -7.06 -12.12
C VAL A 140 0.53 -6.76 -12.66
N ARG A 141 0.85 -7.13 -13.92
CA ARG A 141 2.17 -6.80 -14.50
C ARG A 141 2.49 -5.31 -14.52
N ARG A 142 1.54 -4.46 -14.93
CA ARG A 142 1.73 -2.99 -14.91
C ARG A 142 1.94 -2.47 -13.50
N MET A 143 1.21 -3.00 -12.54
CA MET A 143 1.36 -2.62 -11.13
C MET A 143 2.70 -3.12 -10.57
N SER A 144 3.12 -4.35 -10.87
CA SER A 144 4.46 -4.86 -10.48
C SER A 144 5.56 -3.96 -11.02
N ALA A 145 5.53 -3.64 -12.32
CA ALA A 145 6.51 -2.73 -12.91
C ALA A 145 6.52 -1.34 -12.25
N ARG A 146 5.37 -0.89 -11.73
CA ARG A 146 5.25 0.36 -10.97
C ARG A 146 5.90 0.24 -9.59
N LEU A 147 5.63 -0.84 -8.86
CA LEU A 147 6.28 -1.14 -7.57
C LEU A 147 7.80 -1.27 -7.73
N ASP A 148 8.26 -1.88 -8.81
CA ASP A 148 9.68 -2.04 -9.13
C ASP A 148 10.37 -0.68 -9.30
N ARG A 149 9.74 0.25 -10.02
CA ARG A 149 10.26 1.62 -10.15
C ARG A 149 10.28 2.36 -8.81
N LEU A 150 9.30 2.14 -7.93
CA LEU A 150 9.29 2.76 -6.61
C LEU A 150 10.38 2.17 -5.71
N SER A 151 10.59 0.86 -5.75
CA SER A 151 11.65 0.16 -5.04
C SER A 151 13.04 0.72 -5.40
N LEU A 152 13.32 0.90 -6.70
CA LEU A 152 14.57 1.51 -7.18
C LEU A 152 14.75 2.97 -6.70
N ARG A 153 13.66 3.74 -6.60
CA ARG A 153 13.71 5.12 -6.10
C ARG A 153 13.92 5.20 -4.59
N CYS A 154 13.32 4.28 -3.84
CA CYS A 154 13.47 4.17 -2.38
C CYS A 154 14.91 3.77 -1.99
N ALA A 155 15.54 2.88 -2.77
CA ALA A 155 16.93 2.48 -2.56
C ALA A 155 17.95 3.61 -2.81
N GLY A 156 17.55 4.68 -3.52
CA GLY A 156 18.39 5.85 -3.82
C GLY A 156 18.22 7.05 -2.87
N GLY A 157 17.50 6.90 -1.75
CA GLY A 157 17.44 7.93 -0.70
C GLY A 157 18.78 8.07 0.05
N PRO A 158 19.07 9.21 0.73
CA PRO A 158 20.36 9.44 1.36
C PRO A 158 20.49 8.60 2.63
N HIS A 159 20.78 7.31 2.48
CA HIS A 159 21.34 6.42 3.51
C HIS A 159 22.55 5.70 2.90
N GLY A 160 23.52 6.51 2.48
CA GLY A 160 24.88 6.09 2.15
C GLY A 160 25.83 7.15 2.70
N GLN A 161 26.46 6.83 3.84
CA GLN A 161 27.37 7.57 4.75
C GLN A 161 26.82 7.31 6.16
N ASP A 162 27.40 6.51 7.07
CA ASP A 162 28.81 6.17 7.29
C ASP A 162 28.95 4.80 7.98
N ALA A 163 30.03 4.08 7.64
CA ALA A 163 30.74 3.18 8.56
C ALA A 163 32.16 2.94 8.00
N THR A 164 33.01 3.94 8.17
CA THR A 164 34.47 3.78 8.19
C THR A 164 34.90 3.76 9.66
N SER A 165 35.90 2.94 9.98
CA SER A 165 36.50 2.64 11.30
C SER A 165 35.79 1.47 11.99
N GLU A 166 36.41 0.32 12.25
CA GLU A 166 37.80 0.02 12.65
C GLU A 166 38.40 -1.18 11.88
#